data_AF-A0A537N275-F1
#
_entry.id   AF-A0A537N275-F1
#
_cell.length_a   1.000
_cell.length_b   1.000
_cell.length_c   1.000
_cell.angle_alpha   90.00
_cell.angle_beta   90.00
_cell.angle_gamma   90.00
#
_symmetry.space_group_name_H-M   'P 1'
#
loop_
_entity.id
_entity.type
_entity.pdbx_description
1 polymer ?
#
loop_
_entity_poly.entity_id
_entity_poly.type
_entity_poly.pdbx_seq_one_letter_code
_entity_poly.pdbx_strand_id
1 'polypeptide(L)'
;QLPSAIAGTLELGRQGALSTGVILAVIVMAVAVIAFIVFMERAQRRLLIQYPKRQVGNQMFEGQSSHLPLKLNTSGVIPPIFASSLLLLPTTVANFNTGKGPEWLSIITTELGHGRPAFMALYIALIVFFAFFYTAVVFNPTDTAENLKKHGGFIPGIRPGERTAEYIDYVLTRITVVGAAYLALVCWIPEMLITYLAVPFYFGGTSLLIVVSVTMDTVAQIQGYLLAHQYEGLIKRSKLRGRRR
;
A
#
# COMPACT_ATOMS: atom_id res chain seq x y z
N GLN A 1 -20.12 -9.41 -3.69
CA GLN A 1 -20.13 -9.11 -5.14
C GLN A 1 -19.04 -9.87 -5.92
N LEU A 2 -17.89 -10.22 -5.33
CA LEU A 2 -16.88 -11.06 -6.02
C LEU A 2 -17.39 -12.46 -6.44
N PRO A 3 -18.14 -13.22 -5.61
CA PRO A 3 -18.66 -14.52 -6.01
C PRO A 3 -19.68 -14.43 -7.16
N SER A 4 -20.52 -13.39 -7.13
CA SER A 4 -21.51 -13.13 -8.18
C SER A 4 -20.89 -12.64 -9.48
N ALA A 5 -19.76 -11.91 -9.43
CA ALA A 5 -19.03 -11.48 -10.60
C ALA A 5 -18.34 -12.66 -11.31
N ILE A 6 -17.72 -13.56 -10.55
CA ILE A 6 -17.12 -14.79 -11.08
C ILE A 6 -18.20 -15.67 -11.71
N ALA A 7 -19.33 -15.86 -11.03
CA ALA A 7 -20.47 -16.59 -11.56
C ALA A 7 -21.02 -15.94 -12.85
N GLY A 8 -21.17 -14.61 -12.88
CA GLY A 8 -21.62 -13.88 -14.07
C GLY A 8 -20.65 -13.97 -15.24
N THR A 9 -19.34 -13.91 -15.01
CA THR A 9 -18.33 -14.09 -16.08
C THR A 9 -18.30 -15.53 -16.62
N LEU A 10 -18.55 -16.53 -15.77
CA LEU A 10 -18.67 -17.93 -16.19
C LEU A 10 -19.96 -18.17 -16.98
N GLU A 11 -21.06 -17.52 -16.61
CA GLU A 11 -22.31 -17.56 -17.38
C GLU A 11 -22.20 -16.85 -18.72
N LEU A 12 -21.53 -15.69 -18.79
CA LEU A 12 -21.24 -14.98 -20.04
C LEU A 12 -20.32 -15.79 -20.97
N GLY A 13 -19.35 -16.51 -20.39
CA GLY A 13 -18.52 -17.48 -21.13
C GLY A 13 -19.34 -18.67 -21.64
N ARG A 14 -20.33 -19.15 -20.87
CA ARG A 14 -21.26 -20.22 -21.27
C ARG A 14 -22.21 -19.77 -22.38
N GLN A 15 -22.58 -18.49 -22.41
CA GLN A 15 -23.44 -17.89 -23.42
C GLN A 15 -22.71 -17.57 -24.74
N GLY A 16 -21.38 -17.74 -24.80
CA GLY A 16 -20.58 -17.48 -26.01
C GLY A 16 -20.42 -16.00 -26.36
N ALA A 17 -20.84 -15.08 -25.48
CA ALA A 17 -20.72 -13.63 -25.67
C ALA A 17 -19.26 -13.13 -25.54
N LEU A 18 -18.38 -13.93 -24.93
CA LEU A 18 -16.95 -13.67 -24.81
C LEU A 18 -16.15 -14.86 -25.33
N SER A 19 -15.17 -14.59 -26.21
CA SER A 19 -14.24 -15.61 -26.69
C SER A 19 -13.49 -16.23 -25.49
N THR A 20 -13.42 -17.56 -25.45
CA THR A 20 -12.67 -18.31 -24.44
C THR A 20 -11.23 -17.82 -24.32
N GLY A 21 -10.63 -17.36 -25.41
CA GLY A 21 -9.29 -16.77 -25.41
C GLY A 21 -9.18 -15.45 -24.63
N VAL A 22 -10.21 -14.60 -24.68
CA VAL A 22 -10.26 -13.33 -23.93
C VAL A 22 -10.40 -13.62 -22.43
N ILE A 23 -11.24 -14.57 -22.05
CA ILE A 23 -11.41 -14.98 -20.65
C ILE A 23 -10.08 -15.49 -20.07
N LEU A 24 -9.38 -16.34 -20.82
CA LEU A 24 -8.10 -16.91 -20.39
C LEU A 24 -7.00 -15.84 -20.28
N ALA A 25 -6.93 -14.91 -21.25
CA ALA A 25 -6.01 -13.78 -21.20
C ALA A 25 -6.26 -12.86 -19.99
N VAL A 26 -7.53 -12.61 -19.66
CA VAL A 26 -7.92 -11.79 -18.50
C VAL A 26 -7.53 -12.46 -17.18
N ILE A 27 -7.71 -13.78 -17.04
CA ILE A 27 -7.29 -14.51 -15.84
C ILE A 27 -5.78 -14.45 -15.67
N VAL A 28 -5.02 -14.69 -16.74
CA VAL A 28 -3.55 -14.63 -16.71
C VAL A 28 -3.08 -13.22 -16.35
N MET A 29 -3.69 -12.19 -16.93
CA MET A 29 -3.40 -10.79 -16.60
C MET A 29 -3.71 -10.48 -15.13
N ALA A 30 -4.85 -10.92 -14.61
CA ALA A 30 -5.22 -10.70 -13.21
C ALA A 30 -4.19 -11.32 -12.26
N VAL A 31 -3.76 -12.57 -12.53
CA VAL A 31 -2.71 -13.22 -11.74
C VAL A 31 -1.38 -12.47 -11.85
N ALA A 32 -1.00 -12.01 -13.05
CA ALA A 32 0.22 -11.23 -13.25
C ALA A 32 0.19 -9.89 -12.49
N VAL A 33 -0.94 -9.19 -12.50
CA VAL A 33 -1.13 -7.94 -11.73
C VAL A 33 -1.07 -8.22 -10.23
N ILE A 34 -1.73 -9.27 -9.73
CA ILE A 34 -1.65 -9.67 -8.31
C ILE A 34 -0.19 -9.97 -7.93
N ALA A 35 0.52 -10.77 -8.72
CA ALA A 35 1.91 -11.10 -8.46
C ALA A 35 2.81 -9.85 -8.44
N PHE A 36 2.57 -8.92 -9.36
CA PHE A 36 3.25 -7.63 -9.42
C PHE A 36 2.97 -6.77 -8.18
N ILE A 37 1.71 -6.68 -7.74
CA ILE A 37 1.33 -5.95 -6.52
C ILE A 37 2.02 -6.57 -5.30
N VAL A 38 1.97 -7.90 -5.13
CA VAL A 38 2.61 -8.59 -4.00
C VAL A 38 4.12 -8.38 -4.01
N PHE A 39 4.75 -8.38 -5.18
CA PHE A 39 6.17 -8.10 -5.31
C PHE A 39 6.52 -6.67 -4.87
N MET A 40 5.75 -5.68 -5.33
CA MET A 40 5.96 -4.27 -4.96
C MET A 40 5.63 -4.00 -3.48
N GLU A 41 4.57 -4.58 -2.92
CA GLU A 41 4.22 -4.44 -1.50
C GLU A 41 5.25 -5.10 -0.56
N ARG A 42 5.91 -6.16 -1.00
CA ARG A 42 7.02 -6.77 -0.24
C ARG A 42 8.34 -6.00 -0.39
N ALA A 43 8.46 -5.11 -1.36
CA ALA A 43 9.67 -4.34 -1.59
C ALA A 43 9.92 -3.38 -0.43
N GLN A 44 11.11 -3.48 0.17
CA GLN A 44 11.55 -2.62 1.26
C GLN A 44 12.98 -2.17 1.03
N ARG A 45 13.25 -0.90 1.32
CA ARG A 45 14.61 -0.37 1.41
C ARG A 45 15.10 -0.52 2.84
N ARG A 46 16.15 -1.30 3.05
CA ARG A 46 16.76 -1.51 4.37
C ARG A 46 17.80 -0.42 4.64
N LEU A 47 17.54 0.45 5.60
CA LEU A 47 18.53 1.41 6.10
C LEU A 47 19.31 0.79 7.26
N LEU A 48 20.61 0.60 7.07
CA LEU A 48 21.49 0.02 8.10
C LEU A 48 21.69 1.03 9.25
N ILE A 49 21.50 0.55 10.47
CA ILE A 49 21.71 1.29 11.71
C ILE A 49 22.71 0.51 12.53
N GLN A 50 23.65 1.22 13.15
CA GLN A 50 24.58 0.64 14.09
C GLN A 50 24.29 1.14 15.49
N TYR A 51 24.24 0.22 16.44
CA TYR A 51 24.28 0.54 17.85
C TYR A 51 25.73 0.42 18.31
N PRO A 52 26.36 1.50 18.80
CA PRO A 52 27.74 1.47 19.23
C PRO A 52 27.89 0.52 20.42
N LYS A 53 29.06 -0.12 20.49
CA LYS A 53 29.44 -0.98 21.61
C LYS A 53 29.34 -0.18 22.90
N ARG A 54 28.44 -0.58 23.79
CA ARG A 54 28.40 -0.05 25.16
C ARG A 54 29.22 -0.98 26.05
N GLN A 55 30.24 -0.43 26.68
CA GLN A 55 30.92 -1.10 27.77
C GLN A 55 30.08 -0.88 29.03
N VAL A 56 29.53 -1.96 29.57
CA VAL A 56 28.81 -1.95 30.86
C VAL A 56 29.64 -2.81 31.81
N GLY A 57 30.35 -2.17 32.75
CA GLY A 57 31.31 -2.86 33.63
C GLY A 57 32.56 -3.34 32.87
N ASN A 58 33.03 -4.55 33.20
CA ASN A 58 34.26 -5.13 32.62
C ASN A 58 33.98 -5.97 31.35
N GLN A 59 32.75 -5.96 30.82
CA GLN A 59 32.36 -6.69 29.63
C GLN A 59 31.95 -5.73 28.52
N MET A 60 32.57 -5.90 27.35
CA MET A 60 32.28 -5.13 26.15
C MET A 60 31.13 -5.83 25.42
N PHE A 61 29.95 -5.22 25.38
CA PHE A 61 28.84 -5.75 24.59
C PHE A 61 29.11 -5.46 23.11
N GLU A 62 28.99 -6.49 22.28
CA GLU A 62 29.20 -6.39 20.85
C GLU A 62 28.17 -5.46 20.20
N GLY A 63 28.61 -4.65 19.23
CA GLY A 63 27.77 -3.67 18.58
C GLY A 63 26.87 -4.41 17.61
N GLN A 64 25.57 -4.38 17.85
CA GLN A 64 24.61 -5.01 16.95
C GLN A 64 24.31 -4.08 15.79
N SER A 65 24.47 -4.57 14.57
CA SER A 65 23.93 -3.93 13.37
C SER A 65 22.46 -4.31 13.24
N SER A 66 21.59 -3.31 13.15
CA SER A 66 20.18 -3.48 12.84
C SER A 66 19.85 -2.80 11.51
N HIS A 67 18.63 -2.95 11.04
CA HIS A 67 18.12 -2.21 9.90
C HIS A 67 16.75 -1.64 10.21
N LEU A 68 16.50 -0.41 9.79
CA LEU A 68 15.17 0.19 9.74
C LEU A 68 14.59 -0.11 8.36
N PRO A 69 13.56 -0.97 8.26
CA PRO A 69 12.92 -1.25 6.98
C PRO A 69 11.99 -0.09 6.61
N LEU A 70 12.26 0.55 5.48
CA LEU A 70 11.33 1.49 4.84
C LEU A 70 10.60 0.75 3.71
N LYS A 71 9.30 0.52 3.86
CA LYS A 71 8.48 -0.10 2.81
C LYS A 71 8.35 0.84 1.61
N LEU A 72 8.20 0.28 0.40
CA LEU A 72 7.92 1.07 -0.82
C LEU A 72 6.65 1.90 -0.68
N ASN A 73 5.64 1.33 -0.02
CA ASN A 73 4.38 1.97 0.25
C ASN A 73 4.09 1.97 1.75
N THR A 74 4.47 3.05 2.41
CA THR A 74 4.11 3.29 3.81
C THR A 74 2.63 3.67 3.97
N SER A 75 2.00 4.15 2.89
CA SER A 75 0.60 4.59 2.88
C SER A 75 -0.40 3.46 2.74
N GLY A 76 0.04 2.27 2.32
CA GLY A 76 -0.84 1.17 1.98
C GLY A 76 -1.85 1.58 0.91
N VAL A 77 -3.12 1.20 1.11
CA VAL A 77 -4.17 1.35 0.07
C VAL A 77 -5.10 2.52 0.32
N ILE A 78 -4.77 3.31 1.33
CA ILE A 78 -5.55 4.46 1.73
C ILE A 78 -5.60 5.54 0.62
N PRO A 79 -4.50 5.87 -0.10
CA PRO A 79 -4.55 6.89 -1.15
C PRO A 79 -5.50 6.55 -2.32
N PRO A 80 -5.46 5.33 -2.92
CA PRO A 80 -6.45 4.94 -3.93
C PRO A 80 -7.90 4.95 -3.44
N ILE A 81 -8.13 4.58 -2.17
CA ILE A 81 -9.48 4.62 -1.56
C ILE A 81 -9.98 6.06 -1.50
N PHE A 82 -9.19 6.99 -0.96
CA PHE A 82 -9.59 8.41 -0.89
C PHE A 82 -9.79 9.05 -2.26
N ALA A 83 -8.93 8.73 -3.24
CA ALA A 83 -9.12 9.18 -4.60
C ALA A 83 -10.46 8.68 -5.18
N SER A 84 -10.78 7.39 -4.98
CA SER A 84 -12.03 6.81 -5.47
C SER A 84 -13.27 7.39 -4.77
N SER A 85 -13.23 7.60 -3.44
CA SER A 85 -14.36 8.17 -2.71
C SER A 85 -14.61 9.62 -3.09
N LEU A 86 -13.55 10.42 -3.28
CA LEU A 86 -13.66 11.82 -3.70
C LEU A 86 -14.28 11.95 -5.10
N LEU A 87 -13.94 11.05 -6.02
CA LEU A 87 -14.50 11.04 -7.37
C LEU A 87 -15.95 10.56 -7.41
N LEU A 88 -16.37 9.70 -6.48
CA LEU A 88 -17.75 9.23 -6.38
C LEU A 88 -18.70 10.27 -5.74
N LEU A 89 -18.19 11.27 -5.03
CA LEU A 89 -19.03 12.28 -4.38
C LEU A 89 -19.84 13.12 -5.39
N PRO A 90 -19.23 13.73 -6.43
CA PRO A 90 -19.99 14.50 -7.43
C PRO A 90 -21.01 13.66 -8.18
N THR A 91 -20.64 12.42 -8.56
CA THR A 91 -21.54 11.51 -9.28
C THR A 91 -22.74 11.11 -8.41
N THR A 92 -22.51 10.89 -7.11
CA THR A 92 -23.57 10.57 -6.16
C THR A 92 -24.54 11.74 -6.00
N VAL A 93 -24.02 12.97 -5.81
CA VAL A 93 -24.85 14.18 -5.68
C VAL A 93 -25.67 14.43 -6.95
N ALA A 94 -25.09 14.22 -8.13
CA ALA A 94 -25.82 14.35 -9.39
C ALA A 94 -26.91 13.30 -9.57
N ASN A 95 -26.64 12.05 -9.19
CA ASN A 95 -27.61 10.96 -9.22
C ASN A 95 -28.78 11.17 -8.25
N PHE A 96 -28.60 11.94 -7.17
CA PHE A 96 -29.70 12.34 -6.29
C PHE A 96 -30.51 13.52 -6.86
N ASN A 97 -29.96 14.27 -7.82
CA ASN A 97 -30.53 15.50 -8.35
C ASN A 97 -31.08 15.33 -9.78
N THR A 98 -31.45 14.08 -10.15
CA THR A 98 -31.87 13.65 -11.49
C THR A 98 -32.87 14.62 -12.11
N GLY A 99 -32.38 15.48 -13.00
CA GLY A 99 -33.18 16.42 -13.79
C GLY A 99 -33.44 17.82 -13.20
N LYS A 100 -32.93 18.17 -12.01
CA LYS A 100 -33.11 19.50 -11.39
C LYS A 100 -31.82 20.22 -11.00
N GLY A 101 -30.67 19.60 -11.25
CA GLY A 101 -29.36 20.21 -11.04
C GLY A 101 -28.99 21.22 -12.13
N PRO A 102 -28.19 22.25 -11.82
CA PRO A 102 -27.67 23.20 -12.80
C PRO A 102 -26.76 22.51 -13.83
N GLU A 103 -26.72 23.04 -15.06
CA GLU A 103 -26.08 22.44 -16.25
C GLU A 103 -24.57 22.17 -16.09
N TRP A 104 -23.89 22.92 -15.23
CA TRP A 104 -22.49 22.65 -14.88
C TRP A 104 -22.31 21.29 -14.17
N LEU A 105 -23.32 20.85 -13.42
CA LEU A 105 -23.28 19.62 -12.64
C LEU A 105 -23.43 18.39 -13.55
N SER A 106 -24.23 18.47 -14.61
CA SER A 106 -24.34 17.41 -15.63
C SER A 106 -23.11 17.34 -16.53
N ILE A 107 -22.48 18.47 -16.86
CA ILE A 107 -21.19 18.49 -17.58
C ILE A 107 -20.10 17.81 -16.75
N ILE A 108 -20.00 18.14 -15.45
CA ILE A 108 -19.05 17.50 -14.53
C ILE A 108 -19.26 16.00 -14.45
N THR A 109 -20.50 15.51 -14.34
CA THR A 109 -20.74 14.06 -14.25
C THR A 109 -20.53 13.32 -15.56
N THR A 110 -20.69 14.00 -16.69
CA THR A 110 -20.42 13.43 -18.00
C THR A 110 -18.92 13.31 -18.25
N GLU A 111 -18.13 14.27 -17.77
CA GLU A 111 -16.66 14.24 -17.89
C GLU A 111 -15.97 13.41 -16.78
N LEU A 112 -16.57 13.28 -15.60
CA LEU A 112 -16.14 12.37 -14.52
C LEU A 112 -16.77 10.96 -14.64
N GLY A 113 -17.43 10.64 -15.75
CA GLY A 113 -17.87 9.29 -16.02
C GLY A 113 -16.70 8.33 -16.21
N HIS A 114 -16.84 7.10 -15.69
CA HIS A 114 -15.89 6.01 -15.94
C HIS A 114 -15.63 5.83 -17.45
N GLY A 115 -14.37 5.62 -17.82
CA GLY A 115 -13.94 5.45 -19.21
C GLY A 115 -13.62 6.73 -19.99
N ARG A 116 -13.80 7.92 -19.40
CA ARG A 116 -13.30 9.19 -19.98
C ARG A 116 -11.82 9.42 -19.61
N PRO A 117 -11.00 9.96 -20.52
CA PRO A 117 -9.59 10.28 -20.23
C PRO A 117 -9.45 11.36 -19.14
N ALA A 118 -10.42 12.27 -19.02
CA ALA A 118 -10.45 13.30 -17.98
C ALA A 118 -10.59 12.69 -16.57
N PHE A 119 -11.54 11.77 -16.39
CA PHE A 119 -11.68 11.00 -15.14
C PHE A 119 -10.38 10.29 -14.78
N MET A 120 -9.74 9.64 -15.76
CA MET A 120 -8.52 8.88 -15.53
C MET A 120 -7.32 9.75 -15.15
N ALA A 121 -7.13 10.89 -15.82
CA ALA A 121 -6.07 11.83 -15.51
C ALA A 121 -6.26 12.43 -14.10
N LEU A 122 -7.49 12.82 -13.75
CA LEU A 122 -7.84 13.32 -12.43
C LEU A 122 -7.63 12.24 -11.36
N TYR A 123 -7.99 11.00 -11.67
CA TYR A 123 -7.84 9.87 -10.75
C TYR A 123 -6.38 9.57 -10.44
N ILE A 124 -5.51 9.52 -11.47
CA ILE A 124 -4.07 9.36 -11.27
C ILE A 124 -3.49 10.53 -10.47
N ALA A 125 -3.87 11.77 -10.80
CA ALA A 125 -3.38 12.96 -10.09
C ALA A 125 -3.75 12.92 -8.60
N LEU A 126 -4.99 12.52 -8.28
CA LEU A 126 -5.45 12.35 -6.89
C LEU A 126 -4.70 11.23 -6.19
N ILE A 127 -4.47 10.08 -6.83
CA ILE A 127 -3.68 8.98 -6.23
C ILE A 127 -2.29 9.48 -5.86
N VAL A 128 -1.60 10.15 -6.78
CA VAL A 128 -0.24 10.67 -6.55
C VAL A 128 -0.27 11.70 -5.41
N PHE A 129 -1.19 12.66 -5.46
CA PHE A 129 -1.35 13.67 -4.43
C PHE A 129 -1.57 13.05 -3.04
N PHE A 130 -2.53 12.14 -2.90
CA PHE A 130 -2.83 11.51 -1.62
C PHE A 130 -1.71 10.58 -1.16
N ALA A 131 -0.94 9.96 -2.07
CA ALA A 131 0.19 9.12 -1.70
C ALA A 131 1.32 9.94 -1.06
N PHE A 132 1.62 11.14 -1.58
CA PHE A 132 2.58 12.06 -0.95
C PHE A 132 2.04 12.63 0.35
N PHE A 133 0.80 13.12 0.33
CA PHE A 133 0.18 13.74 1.50
C PHE A 133 0.08 12.76 2.68
N TYR A 134 -0.43 11.55 2.46
CA TYR A 134 -0.58 10.57 3.52
C TYR A 134 0.77 10.09 4.06
N THR A 135 1.77 9.88 3.20
CA THR A 135 3.10 9.48 3.66
C THR A 135 3.74 10.55 4.55
N ALA A 136 3.61 11.83 4.20
CA ALA A 136 4.14 12.94 4.99
C ALA A 136 3.42 13.11 6.34
N VAL A 137 2.11 12.83 6.40
CA VAL A 137 1.33 12.94 7.64
C VAL A 137 1.62 11.78 8.61
N VAL A 138 1.79 10.55 8.10
CA VAL A 138 1.96 9.37 8.95
C VAL A 138 3.42 9.16 9.37
N PHE A 139 4.36 9.41 8.46
CA PHE A 139 5.77 9.18 8.74
C PHE A 139 6.48 10.48 9.09
N ASN A 140 6.75 10.70 10.38
CA ASN A 140 7.56 11.84 10.81
C ASN A 140 9.06 11.46 10.86
N PRO A 141 9.90 11.97 9.94
CA PRO A 141 11.34 11.69 9.93
C PRO A 141 12.08 12.29 11.13
N THR A 142 11.60 13.41 11.70
CA THR A 142 12.26 14.05 12.85
C THR A 142 12.12 13.18 14.09
N ASP A 143 10.91 12.69 14.35
CA ASP A 143 10.62 11.85 15.52
C ASP A 143 11.33 10.51 15.41
N THR A 144 11.40 9.94 14.19
CA THR A 144 12.13 8.69 13.93
C THR A 144 13.63 8.87 14.19
N ALA A 145 14.22 9.98 13.75
CA ALA A 145 15.62 10.30 14.00
C ALA A 145 15.91 10.57 15.48
N GLU A 146 15.00 11.24 16.19
CA GLU A 146 15.14 11.50 17.61
C GLU A 146 15.02 10.21 18.44
N ASN A 147 14.07 9.33 18.10
CA ASN A 147 13.96 8.00 18.70
C ASN A 147 15.22 7.17 18.44
N LEU A 148 15.77 7.24 17.23
CA LEU A 148 17.03 6.55 16.91
C LEU A 148 18.18 7.04 17.81
N LYS A 149 18.29 8.36 17.98
CA LYS A 149 19.27 8.99 18.87
C LYS A 149 19.05 8.61 20.33
N LYS A 150 17.80 8.59 20.82
CA LYS A 150 17.44 8.18 22.20
C LYS A 150 17.82 6.73 22.49
N HIS A 151 17.64 5.84 21.52
CA HIS A 151 18.06 4.43 21.61
C HIS A 151 19.55 4.20 21.33
N GLY A 152 20.34 5.26 21.11
CA GLY A 152 21.77 5.18 20.85
C GLY A 152 22.12 4.61 19.47
N GLY A 153 21.15 4.47 18.57
CA GLY A 153 21.39 4.05 17.19
C GLY A 153 21.84 5.24 16.33
N PHE A 154 22.68 4.98 15.34
CA PHE A 154 23.02 5.95 14.31
C PHE A 154 23.17 5.30 12.94
N ILE A 155 22.96 6.10 11.89
CA ILE A 155 23.21 5.67 10.52
C ILE A 155 24.69 5.94 10.23
N PRO A 156 25.49 4.92 9.81
CA PRO A 156 26.89 5.12 9.50
C PRO A 156 27.09 6.22 8.45
N GLY A 157 28.00 7.16 8.73
CA GLY A 157 28.30 8.29 7.82
C GLY A 157 27.43 9.53 8.01
N ILE A 158 26.42 9.52 8.90
CA ILE A 158 25.52 10.66 9.12
C ILE A 158 25.49 11.02 10.60
N ARG A 159 25.64 12.32 10.91
CA ARG A 159 25.62 12.80 12.30
C ARG A 159 24.22 12.63 12.91
N PRO A 160 24.07 12.04 14.11
CA PRO A 160 22.76 11.83 14.74
C PRO A 160 22.01 13.13 15.01
N GLY A 161 20.71 13.15 14.69
CA GLY A 161 19.82 14.30 14.90
C GLY A 161 19.22 14.80 13.59
N GLU A 162 19.27 16.11 13.36
CA GLU A 162 18.66 16.77 12.20
C GLU A 162 19.17 16.22 10.86
N ARG A 163 20.48 15.97 10.74
CA ARG A 163 21.08 15.36 9.54
C ARG A 163 20.55 13.94 9.27
N THR A 164 20.22 13.17 10.31
CA THR A 164 19.56 11.85 10.15
C THR A 164 18.13 12.01 9.66
N ALA A 165 17.39 13.00 10.18
CA ALA A 165 16.02 13.29 9.74
C ALA A 165 15.98 13.70 8.27
N GLU A 166 16.83 14.62 7.84
CA GLU A 166 16.95 15.05 6.45
C GLU A 166 17.27 13.89 5.49
N TYR A 167 18.14 12.96 5.91
CA TYR A 167 18.47 11.80 5.11
C TYR A 167 17.30 10.81 5.01
N ILE A 168 16.61 10.56 6.11
CA ILE A 168 15.41 9.70 6.12
C ILE A 168 14.34 10.31 5.22
N ASP A 169 14.10 11.62 5.32
CA ASP A 169 13.16 12.36 4.48
C ASP A 169 13.51 12.24 2.99
N TYR A 170 14.76 12.55 2.62
CA TYR A 170 15.25 12.40 1.24
C TYR A 170 15.06 10.99 0.68
N VAL A 171 15.29 9.97 1.51
CA VAL A 171 15.09 8.56 1.14
C VAL A 171 13.60 8.28 0.96
N LEU A 172 12.74 8.73 1.88
CA LEU A 172 11.29 8.54 1.81
C LEU A 172 10.70 9.20 0.58
N THR A 173 11.03 10.45 0.29
CA THR A 173 10.49 11.16 -0.89
C THR A 173 10.80 10.40 -2.19
N ARG A 174 12.00 9.81 -2.32
CA ARG A 174 12.35 9.02 -3.52
C ARG A 174 11.61 7.70 -3.59
N ILE A 175 11.44 7.04 -2.45
CA ILE A 175 10.67 5.81 -2.37
C ILE A 175 9.21 6.08 -2.70
N THR A 176 8.62 7.16 -2.18
CA THR A 176 7.21 7.52 -2.43
C THR A 176 6.96 7.94 -3.87
N VAL A 177 7.92 8.54 -4.59
CA VAL A 177 7.80 8.78 -6.04
C VAL A 177 7.56 7.46 -6.78
N VAL A 178 8.38 6.43 -6.49
CA VAL A 178 8.23 5.10 -7.09
C VAL A 178 6.94 4.43 -6.59
N GLY A 179 6.62 4.64 -5.32
CA GLY A 179 5.37 4.23 -4.67
C GLY A 179 4.12 4.72 -5.40
N ALA A 180 4.03 6.03 -5.58
CA ALA A 180 2.91 6.69 -6.25
C ALA A 180 2.81 6.27 -7.72
N ALA A 181 3.96 6.13 -8.41
CA ALA A 181 3.98 5.69 -9.80
C ALA A 181 3.42 4.27 -9.98
N TYR A 182 3.79 3.32 -9.11
CA TYR A 182 3.24 1.96 -9.21
C TYR A 182 1.75 1.93 -8.83
N LEU A 183 1.32 2.66 -7.78
CA LEU A 183 -0.09 2.72 -7.38
C LEU A 183 -0.95 3.26 -8.53
N ALA A 184 -0.51 4.34 -9.17
CA ALA A 184 -1.16 4.90 -10.33
C ALA A 184 -1.24 3.88 -11.48
N LEU A 185 -0.14 3.20 -11.80
CA LEU A 185 -0.07 2.21 -12.88
C LEU A 185 -1.00 1.01 -12.62
N VAL A 186 -1.02 0.48 -11.40
CA VAL A 186 -1.88 -0.65 -11.01
C VAL A 186 -3.35 -0.29 -11.09
N CYS A 187 -3.74 0.92 -10.69
CA CYS A 187 -5.12 1.39 -10.83
C CYS A 187 -5.48 1.73 -12.28
N TRP A 188 -4.50 2.15 -13.10
CA TRP A 188 -4.69 2.54 -14.49
C TRP A 188 -4.92 1.36 -15.44
N ILE A 189 -4.17 0.26 -15.28
CA ILE A 189 -4.25 -0.91 -16.19
C ILE A 189 -5.68 -1.47 -16.30
N PRO A 190 -6.40 -1.78 -15.20
CA PRO A 190 -7.72 -2.40 -15.27
C PRO A 190 -8.78 -1.44 -15.82
N GLU A 191 -8.66 -0.14 -15.50
CA GLU A 191 -9.61 0.89 -15.98
C GLU A 191 -9.53 1.06 -17.51
N MET A 192 -8.32 1.00 -18.08
CA MET A 192 -8.13 0.97 -19.54
C MET A 192 -8.74 -0.28 -20.16
N LEU A 193 -8.58 -1.44 -19.52
CA LEU A 193 -9.10 -2.70 -20.04
C LEU A 193 -10.64 -2.72 -20.08
N ILE A 194 -11.30 -2.18 -19.05
CA ILE A 194 -12.76 -2.04 -19.00
C ILE A 194 -13.27 -1.15 -20.14
N THR A 195 -12.56 -0.06 -20.42
CA THR A 195 -12.93 0.91 -21.47
C THR A 195 -12.81 0.31 -22.88
N TYR A 196 -11.77 -0.48 -23.16
CA TYR A 196 -11.53 -1.04 -24.49
C TYR A 196 -12.23 -2.38 -24.75
N LEU A 197 -12.32 -3.27 -23.75
CA LEU A 197 -12.89 -4.60 -23.94
C LEU A 197 -14.38 -4.67 -23.59
N ALA A 198 -14.98 -3.63 -22.99
CA ALA A 198 -16.38 -3.56 -22.56
C ALA A 198 -16.86 -4.77 -21.73
N VAL A 199 -15.92 -5.56 -21.20
CA VAL A 199 -16.21 -6.63 -20.24
C VAL A 199 -16.45 -5.91 -18.92
N PRO A 200 -17.59 -6.14 -18.24
CA PRO A 200 -17.85 -5.59 -16.92
C PRO A 200 -16.91 -6.28 -15.92
N PHE A 201 -15.66 -5.81 -15.88
CA PHE A 201 -14.64 -6.30 -14.99
C PHE A 201 -14.89 -5.66 -13.63
N TYR A 202 -15.72 -6.32 -12.82
CA TYR A 202 -15.98 -5.90 -11.43
C TYR A 202 -14.73 -6.01 -10.53
N PHE A 203 -13.64 -6.59 -11.05
CA PHE A 203 -12.28 -6.46 -10.54
C PHE A 203 -11.69 -5.10 -10.95
N GLY A 204 -12.25 -4.01 -10.46
CA GLY A 204 -11.63 -2.69 -10.58
C GLY A 204 -10.22 -2.70 -9.99
N GLY A 205 -9.29 -1.95 -10.57
CA GLY A 205 -7.90 -1.94 -10.10
C GLY A 205 -7.77 -1.58 -8.61
N THR A 206 -8.69 -0.76 -8.10
CA THR A 206 -8.84 -0.46 -6.67
C THR A 206 -9.24 -1.66 -5.83
N SER A 207 -10.27 -2.42 -6.24
CA SER A 207 -10.77 -3.54 -5.46
C SER A 207 -9.74 -4.66 -5.36
N LEU A 208 -8.99 -4.91 -6.44
CA LEU A 208 -7.87 -5.84 -6.44
C LEU A 208 -6.77 -5.41 -5.46
N LEU A 209 -6.38 -4.14 -5.51
CA LEU A 209 -5.35 -3.56 -4.65
C LEU A 209 -5.75 -3.65 -3.16
N ILE A 210 -7.02 -3.33 -2.84
CA ILE A 210 -7.59 -3.45 -1.49
C ILE A 210 -7.54 -4.88 -0.98
N VAL A 211 -7.94 -5.86 -1.80
CA VAL A 211 -7.93 -7.28 -1.38
C VAL A 211 -6.49 -7.73 -1.08
N VAL A 212 -5.53 -7.40 -1.94
CA VAL A 212 -4.14 -7.84 -1.77
C VAL A 212 -3.48 -7.18 -0.55
N SER A 213 -3.69 -5.88 -0.35
CA SER A 213 -3.07 -5.19 0.78
C SER A 213 -3.65 -5.62 2.12
N VAL A 214 -4.98 -5.71 2.23
CA VAL A 214 -5.64 -6.04 3.50
C VAL A 214 -5.32 -7.49 3.86
N THR A 215 -5.22 -8.39 2.88
CA THR A 215 -4.77 -9.77 3.12
C THR A 215 -3.30 -9.80 3.57
N MET A 216 -2.41 -9.00 2.97
CA MET A 216 -1.02 -8.89 3.43
C MET A 216 -0.90 -8.29 4.84
N ASP A 217 -1.67 -7.26 5.16
CA ASP A 217 -1.68 -6.62 6.47
C ASP A 217 -2.24 -7.55 7.55
N THR A 218 -3.32 -8.26 7.27
CA THR A 218 -3.87 -9.27 8.20
C THR A 218 -2.88 -10.41 8.43
N VAL A 219 -2.23 -10.92 7.38
CA VAL A 219 -1.17 -11.94 7.54
C VAL A 219 -0.01 -11.42 8.38
N ALA A 220 0.44 -10.18 8.15
CA ALA A 220 1.52 -9.56 8.92
C ALA A 220 1.15 -9.36 10.39
N GLN A 221 -0.09 -8.92 10.68
CA GLN A 221 -0.59 -8.77 12.05
C GLN A 221 -0.66 -10.13 12.77
N ILE A 222 -1.17 -11.17 12.11
CA ILE A 222 -1.23 -12.53 12.67
C ILE A 222 0.18 -13.04 12.99
N GLN A 223 1.14 -12.85 12.07
CA GLN A 223 2.54 -13.23 12.31
C GLN A 223 3.15 -12.47 13.50
N GLY A 224 2.83 -11.18 13.65
CA GLY A 224 3.26 -10.36 14.80
C GLY A 224 2.77 -10.91 16.14
N TYR A 225 1.48 -11.28 16.23
CA TYR A 225 0.92 -11.89 17.44
C TYR A 225 1.52 -13.26 17.74
N LEU A 226 1.74 -14.10 16.71
CA LEU A 226 2.36 -15.42 16.87
C LEU A 226 3.79 -15.33 17.40
N LEU A 227 4.58 -14.38 16.88
CA LEU A 227 5.95 -14.14 17.37
C LEU A 227 5.94 -13.71 18.85
N ALA A 228 5.06 -12.78 19.23
CA ALA A 228 4.94 -12.34 20.62
C ALA A 228 4.60 -13.51 21.58
N HIS A 229 3.72 -14.41 21.15
CA HIS A 229 3.34 -15.59 21.94
C HIS A 229 4.49 -16.60 22.11
N GLN A 230 5.34 -16.76 21.08
CA GLN A 230 6.53 -17.60 21.16
C GLN A 230 7.58 -17.05 22.15
N TYR A 231 7.68 -15.72 22.29
CA TYR A 231 8.56 -15.08 23.27
C TYR A 231 8.12 -15.31 24.73
N GLU A 232 6.82 -15.27 25.02
CA GLU A 232 6.31 -15.60 26.37
C GLU A 232 6.64 -17.03 26.79
N GLY A 233 6.55 -17.98 25.86
CA GLY A 233 6.89 -19.39 26.09
C GLY A 233 8.37 -19.60 26.46
N LEU A 234 9.29 -18.85 25.84
CA LEU A 234 10.73 -18.90 26.13
C LEU A 234 11.08 -18.25 27.47
N ILE A 235 10.46 -17.12 27.81
CA ILE A 235 10.66 -16.42 29.10
C ILE A 235 10.11 -17.24 30.27
N LYS A 236 8.98 -17.94 30.08
CA LYS A 236 8.42 -18.83 31.11
C LYS A 236 9.29 -20.06 31.36
N ARG A 237 9.94 -20.62 30.32
CA ARG A 237 10.91 -21.72 30.45
C ARG A 237 12.23 -21.28 31.10
N SER A 238 12.69 -20.04 30.91
CA SER A 238 13.92 -19.56 31.54
C SER A 238 13.76 -19.31 33.06
N LYS A 239 12.58 -18.84 33.51
CA LYS A 239 12.28 -18.66 34.94
C LYS A 239 12.17 -19.97 35.74
N LEU A 240 11.90 -21.11 35.09
CA LEU A 240 11.79 -22.42 35.77
C LEU A 240 13.14 -23.03 36.18
N ARG A 241 14.27 -22.47 35.72
CA ARG A 241 15.63 -22.97 36.04
C ARG A 241 16.32 -22.20 37.18
N GLY A 242 15.55 -21.39 37.91
CA GLY A 242 15.99 -20.58 39.04
C GLY A 242 15.41 -21.05 40.39
N ARG A 243 15.52 -22.34 40.72
CA ARG A 243 15.41 -22.81 42.11
C ARG A 243 16.45 -23.90 42.34
N ARG A 244 17.67 -23.44 42.64
CA ARG A 244 18.77 -24.27 43.14
C ARG A 244 18.58 -24.50 44.64
N ARG A 245 18.98 -25.70 45.07
CA ARG A 245 19.70 -26.04 46.32
C ARG A 245 19.28 -25.34 47.60
#